data_AF-A0A9W8N7T0-F1
#
_entry.id   AF-A0A9W8N7T0-F1
#
_cell.length_a   1.000
_cell.length_b   1.000
_cell.length_c   1.000
_cell.angle_alpha   90.00
_cell.angle_beta   90.00
_cell.angle_gamma   90.00
#
_symmetry.space_group_name_H-M   'P 1'
#
loop_
_entity.id
_entity.type
_entity.pdbx_description
1 polymer ?
#
loop_
_entity_poly.entity_id
_entity_poly.type
_entity_poly.pdbx_seq_one_letter_code
_entity_poly.pdbx_strand_id
1 'polypeptide(L)'
;MAPHAELDNGTAYGDGHIPNSNNNNHSTTAKDDVFVVNSPNVTYTDTEIRSKYTYRTTSVTKGADGKYVATPKETLYDFKVDRKIPKTGMMLVGWGGNNGTTVTAGIIANRRGLVWETREGPRAANYYGSVLMGSTMKLGTDSETNQDINIPFHDVLPIVHPNDLVVGGWDISRMNLADAMDRAAVLEPTLKAQVREEMSKMVPLPSIYYPDFIAANQEDRVDNVAAGDVASMDHVEMIRKQIRYG
;
A
#
# COMPACT_ATOMS: atom_id res chain seq x y z
N MET A 1 28.99 -4.87 -10.80
CA MET A 1 29.31 -3.43 -10.70
C MET A 1 28.38 -2.70 -11.65
N ALA A 2 27.32 -2.11 -11.12
CA ALA A 2 26.42 -1.27 -11.90
C ALA A 2 26.98 0.16 -11.91
N PRO A 3 27.06 0.84 -13.06
CA PRO A 3 27.52 2.22 -13.11
C PRO A 3 26.42 3.14 -12.54
N HIS A 4 26.87 4.06 -11.70
CA HIS A 4 26.12 5.17 -11.14
C HIS A 4 25.63 6.09 -12.27
N ALA A 5 24.32 6.33 -12.31
CA ALA A 5 23.75 7.48 -13.00
C ALA A 5 23.43 8.54 -11.94
N GLU A 6 24.42 9.37 -11.64
CA GLU A 6 24.14 10.72 -11.13
C GLU A 6 23.93 11.64 -12.33
N LEU A 7 23.06 12.63 -12.11
CA LEU A 7 22.63 13.69 -13.03
C LEU A 7 21.37 13.37 -13.85
N ASP A 8 20.23 13.34 -13.15
CA ASP A 8 19.16 14.26 -13.52
C ASP A 8 18.47 14.76 -12.24
N ASN A 9 18.15 16.05 -12.18
CA ASN A 9 17.61 16.72 -10.99
C ASN A 9 16.10 16.44 -10.89
N GLY A 10 15.73 15.15 -10.91
CA GLY A 10 14.39 14.67 -10.70
C GLY A 10 13.98 14.93 -9.25
N THR A 11 12.92 15.70 -9.06
CA THR A 11 12.35 15.97 -7.75
C THR A 11 12.13 14.66 -7.01
N ALA A 12 12.78 14.49 -5.86
CA ALA A 12 12.71 13.31 -4.99
C ALA A 12 11.33 13.09 -4.34
N TYR A 13 10.30 13.72 -4.90
CA TYR A 13 8.91 13.58 -4.54
C TYR A 13 8.16 13.27 -5.83
N GLY A 14 7.48 12.12 -5.86
CA GLY A 14 6.50 11.78 -6.89
C GLY A 14 5.23 12.65 -6.86
N ASP A 15 5.31 13.82 -6.23
CA ASP A 15 4.32 14.90 -6.28
C ASP A 15 5.10 16.23 -6.28
N GLY A 16 4.94 17.01 -7.35
CA GLY A 16 5.57 18.31 -7.51
C GLY A 16 5.15 19.28 -6.41
N HIS A 17 6.11 19.74 -5.61
CA HIS A 17 5.89 20.81 -4.64
C HIS A 17 5.86 22.16 -5.37
N ILE A 18 4.69 22.76 -5.53
CA ILE A 18 4.52 24.20 -5.81
C ILE A 18 4.47 24.94 -4.46
N PRO A 19 5.24 26.04 -4.26
CA PRO A 19 5.27 26.71 -2.98
C PRO A 19 3.98 27.49 -2.71
N ASN A 20 3.34 27.12 -1.60
CA ASN A 20 2.48 27.88 -0.69
C ASN A 20 1.29 28.70 -1.25
N SER A 21 0.09 28.18 -0.99
CA SER A 21 -1.07 29.02 -0.64
C SER A 21 -1.85 28.35 0.47
N ASN A 22 -1.94 29.02 1.62
CA ASN A 22 -2.81 28.67 2.74
C ASN A 22 -4.25 28.43 2.25
N ASN A 23 -4.67 27.16 2.19
CA ASN A 23 -6.07 26.78 2.25
C ASN A 23 -6.18 25.31 2.67
N ASN A 24 -6.62 25.10 3.91
CA ASN A 24 -7.01 23.80 4.46
C ASN A 24 -8.30 23.30 3.78
N ASN A 25 -8.18 22.79 2.56
CA ASN A 25 -9.20 21.98 1.90
C ASN A 25 -8.48 20.92 1.06
N HIS A 26 -8.21 19.76 1.65
CA HIS A 26 -7.86 18.55 0.90
C HIS A 26 -9.10 18.07 0.13
N SER A 27 -9.37 18.75 -0.97
CA SER A 27 -10.18 18.22 -2.05
C SER A 27 -9.37 17.10 -2.69
N THR A 28 -9.95 15.91 -2.79
CA THR A 28 -9.47 14.82 -3.64
C THR A 28 -9.58 15.27 -5.11
N THR A 29 -8.71 16.16 -5.56
CA THR A 29 -8.57 16.50 -6.97
C THR A 29 -8.04 15.26 -7.67
N ALA A 30 -8.79 14.77 -8.66
CA ALA A 30 -8.32 13.73 -9.55
C ALA A 30 -6.93 14.13 -10.07
N LYS A 31 -5.95 13.23 -9.91
CA LYS A 31 -4.64 13.40 -10.56
C LYS A 31 -4.89 13.59 -12.06
N ASP A 32 -4.26 14.59 -12.67
CA ASP A 32 -4.27 14.72 -14.11
C ASP A 32 -3.63 13.47 -14.73
N ASP A 33 -4.28 12.87 -15.73
CA ASP A 33 -3.79 11.66 -16.38
C ASP A 33 -2.43 11.96 -17.05
N VAL A 34 -1.34 11.32 -16.59
CA VAL A 34 0.01 11.54 -17.13
C VAL A 34 0.24 10.89 -18.50
N PHE A 35 -0.69 10.07 -18.98
CA PHE A 35 -0.67 9.48 -20.33
C PHE A 35 -2.07 9.02 -20.79
N VAL A 36 -2.23 8.80 -22.09
CA VAL A 36 -3.42 8.19 -22.71
C VAL A 36 -2.99 7.07 -23.67
N VAL A 37 -3.68 5.93 -23.63
CA VAL A 37 -3.50 4.86 -24.61
C VAL A 37 -4.43 5.08 -25.79
N ASN A 38 -3.88 5.55 -26.91
CA ASN A 38 -4.62 5.66 -28.17
C ASN A 38 -4.67 4.31 -28.89
N SER A 39 -5.71 3.51 -28.61
CA SER A 39 -5.90 2.18 -29.18
C SER A 39 -7.38 1.92 -29.46
N PRO A 40 -7.75 1.25 -30.57
CA PRO A 40 -9.14 0.84 -30.82
C PRO A 40 -9.66 -0.17 -29.78
N ASN A 41 -8.76 -0.78 -28.99
CA ASN A 41 -9.10 -1.73 -27.95
C ASN A 41 -9.26 -1.09 -26.58
N VAL A 42 -9.15 0.23 -26.46
CA VAL A 42 -9.30 0.96 -25.19
C VAL A 42 -10.34 2.06 -25.36
N THR A 43 -11.25 2.18 -24.41
CA THR A 43 -12.23 3.26 -24.37
C THR A 43 -12.26 3.86 -22.98
N TYR A 44 -12.13 5.18 -22.93
CA TYR A 44 -12.21 5.96 -21.71
C TYR A 44 -13.58 6.63 -21.63
N THR A 45 -14.19 6.59 -20.44
CA THR A 45 -15.38 7.37 -20.07
C THR A 45 -15.07 8.14 -18.80
N ASP A 46 -16.01 8.96 -18.34
CA ASP A 46 -15.87 9.69 -17.08
C ASP A 46 -15.75 8.75 -15.86
N THR A 47 -16.37 7.56 -15.93
CA THR A 47 -16.47 6.64 -14.79
C THR A 47 -15.64 5.38 -14.94
N GLU A 48 -15.27 4.98 -16.16
CA GLU A 48 -14.69 3.67 -16.44
C GLU A 48 -13.63 3.71 -17.55
N ILE A 49 -12.65 2.81 -17.45
CA ILE A 49 -11.75 2.42 -18.54
C ILE A 49 -12.14 1.01 -18.97
N ARG A 50 -12.41 0.83 -20.26
CA ARG A 50 -12.73 -0.47 -20.86
C ARG A 50 -11.62 -0.88 -21.80
N SER A 51 -11.12 -2.10 -21.67
CA SER A 51 -10.06 -2.60 -22.55
C SER A 51 -10.28 -4.04 -23.00
N LYS A 52 -9.88 -4.33 -24.24
CA LYS A 52 -9.88 -5.68 -24.81
C LYS A 52 -8.47 -6.23 -24.84
N TYR A 53 -8.28 -7.44 -24.31
CA TYR A 53 -6.98 -8.11 -24.27
C TYR A 53 -7.09 -9.56 -24.71
N THR A 54 -6.37 -9.92 -25.76
CA THR A 54 -6.23 -11.32 -26.18
C THR A 54 -5.09 -11.97 -25.41
N TYR A 55 -5.43 -12.75 -24.39
CA TYR A 55 -4.46 -13.58 -23.67
C TYR A 55 -4.06 -14.77 -24.54
N ARG A 56 -2.77 -14.88 -24.84
CA ARG A 56 -2.21 -15.98 -25.62
C ARG A 56 -1.42 -16.89 -24.70
N THR A 57 -1.69 -18.19 -24.77
CA THR A 57 -0.99 -19.22 -24.00
C THR A 57 -0.87 -20.50 -24.82
N THR A 58 -0.22 -21.52 -24.28
CA THR A 58 0.01 -22.80 -24.96
C THR A 58 -0.41 -23.94 -24.04
N SER A 59 -1.37 -24.75 -24.46
CA SER A 59 -1.67 -26.00 -23.74
C SER A 59 -0.80 -27.13 -24.26
N VAL A 60 -0.21 -27.90 -23.35
CA VAL A 60 0.65 -29.04 -23.68
C VAL A 60 -0.01 -30.33 -23.25
N THR A 61 -0.14 -31.30 -24.17
CA THR A 61 -0.62 -32.65 -23.88
C THR A 61 0.43 -33.67 -24.26
N LYS A 62 0.56 -34.76 -23.50
CA LYS A 62 1.43 -35.88 -23.85
C LYS A 62 0.65 -36.93 -24.64
N GLY A 63 1.06 -37.20 -25.86
CA GLY A 63 0.49 -38.22 -26.73
C GLY A 63 0.86 -39.64 -26.29
N ALA A 64 0.14 -40.63 -26.80
CA ALA A 64 0.40 -42.05 -26.52
C ALA A 64 1.77 -42.53 -27.04
N ASP A 65 2.35 -41.83 -28.02
CA ASP A 65 3.71 -42.03 -28.52
C ASP A 65 4.79 -41.39 -27.63
N GLY A 66 4.39 -40.81 -26.49
CA GLY A 66 5.28 -40.14 -25.53
C GLY A 66 5.67 -38.72 -25.91
N LYS A 67 5.28 -38.22 -27.10
CA LYS A 67 5.59 -36.85 -27.54
C LYS A 67 4.69 -35.82 -26.86
N TYR A 68 5.21 -34.62 -26.67
CA TYR A 68 4.40 -33.47 -26.25
C TYR A 68 3.84 -32.74 -27.47
N VAL A 69 2.55 -32.44 -27.44
CA VAL A 69 1.86 -31.61 -28.42
C VAL A 69 1.55 -30.28 -27.76
N ALA A 70 2.23 -29.23 -28.20
CA ALA A 70 2.02 -27.86 -27.76
C ALA A 70 1.02 -27.17 -28.70
N THR A 71 -0.14 -26.77 -28.16
CA THR A 71 -1.22 -26.14 -28.93
C THR A 71 -1.39 -24.71 -28.47
N PRO A 72 -1.10 -23.70 -29.31
CA PRO A 72 -1.42 -22.30 -29.02
C PRO A 72 -2.91 -22.11 -28.79
N LYS A 73 -3.26 -21.30 -27.79
CA LYS A 73 -4.62 -20.95 -27.41
C LYS A 73 -4.72 -19.45 -27.20
N GLU A 74 -5.86 -18.90 -27.59
CA GLU A 74 -6.21 -17.51 -27.36
C GLU A 74 -7.50 -17.44 -26.54
N THR A 75 -7.53 -16.55 -25.57
CA THR A 75 -8.73 -16.17 -24.81
C THR A 75 -8.87 -14.66 -24.85
N LEU A 76 -9.98 -14.17 -25.37
CA LEU A 76 -10.29 -12.75 -25.34
C LEU A 76 -10.89 -12.37 -23.98
N TYR A 77 -10.32 -11.36 -23.34
CA TYR A 77 -10.84 -10.74 -22.13
C TYR A 77 -11.31 -9.32 -22.42
N ASP A 78 -12.47 -8.97 -21.87
CA ASP A 78 -12.95 -7.60 -21.76
C ASP A 78 -12.78 -7.14 -20.31
N PHE A 79 -11.87 -6.22 -20.07
CA PHE A 79 -11.64 -5.63 -18.75
C PHE A 79 -12.44 -4.34 -18.59
N LYS A 80 -12.96 -4.14 -17.39
CA LYS A 80 -13.55 -2.88 -16.92
C LYS A 80 -12.82 -2.46 -15.64
N VAL A 81 -12.34 -1.23 -15.60
CA VAL A 81 -11.75 -0.58 -14.43
C VAL A 81 -12.57 0.65 -14.09
N ASP A 82 -13.05 0.76 -12.84
CA ASP A 82 -13.71 1.97 -12.37
C ASP A 82 -12.67 3.06 -12.08
N ARG A 83 -12.93 4.29 -12.54
CA ARG A 83 -12.00 5.43 -12.37
C ARG A 83 -12.09 6.09 -10.99
N LYS A 84 -13.19 5.87 -10.28
CA LYS A 84 -13.41 6.44 -8.96
C LYS A 84 -12.62 5.67 -7.90
N ILE A 85 -11.63 6.33 -7.30
CA ILE A 85 -10.89 5.79 -6.16
C ILE A 85 -11.78 5.85 -4.89
N PRO A 86 -12.05 4.72 -4.22
CA PRO A 86 -12.87 4.70 -3.02
C PRO A 86 -12.08 5.16 -1.78
N LYS A 87 -12.79 5.70 -0.77
CA LYS A 87 -12.24 5.78 0.58
C LYS A 87 -11.97 4.36 1.08
N THR A 88 -10.77 4.13 1.60
CA THR A 88 -10.29 2.78 1.90
C THR A 88 -9.79 2.69 3.34
N GLY A 89 -10.40 1.80 4.11
CA GLY A 89 -9.95 1.41 5.45
C GLY A 89 -9.00 0.21 5.38
N MET A 90 -7.94 0.22 6.16
CA MET A 90 -7.01 -0.89 6.35
C MET A 90 -7.04 -1.34 7.81
N MET A 91 -7.55 -2.54 8.07
CA MET A 91 -7.59 -3.11 9.41
C MET A 91 -6.52 -4.20 9.58
N LEU A 92 -5.55 -3.96 10.47
CA LEU A 92 -4.41 -4.83 10.70
C LEU A 92 -4.63 -5.74 11.91
N VAL A 93 -4.37 -7.04 11.78
CA VAL A 93 -4.26 -7.95 12.92
C VAL A 93 -2.81 -7.91 13.42
N GLY A 94 -2.60 -7.58 14.69
CA GLY A 94 -1.28 -7.26 15.24
C GLY A 94 -0.86 -5.81 14.97
N TRP A 95 -1.81 -4.87 15.03
CA TRP A 95 -1.58 -3.47 14.71
C TRP A 95 -0.54 -2.80 15.64
N GLY A 96 -0.47 -3.23 16.90
CA GLY A 96 0.54 -2.80 17.87
C GLY A 96 1.88 -3.53 17.75
N GLY A 97 2.06 -4.40 16.74
CA GLY A 97 3.34 -5.01 16.40
C GLY A 97 4.27 -4.08 15.65
N ASN A 98 5.50 -4.52 15.41
CA ASN A 98 6.53 -3.71 14.74
C ASN A 98 6.08 -3.21 13.35
N ASN A 99 5.47 -4.09 12.55
CA ASN A 99 5.01 -3.72 11.22
C ASN A 99 3.81 -2.75 11.29
N GLY A 100 2.84 -3.03 12.17
CA GLY A 100 1.64 -2.20 12.28
C GLY A 100 1.94 -0.77 12.72
N THR A 101 2.82 -0.60 13.71
CA THR A 101 3.27 0.73 14.15
C THR A 101 4.09 1.44 13.08
N THR A 102 5.01 0.73 12.41
CA THR A 102 5.87 1.29 11.37
C THR A 102 5.08 1.74 10.14
N VAL A 103 4.15 0.92 9.65
CA VAL A 103 3.27 1.27 8.51
C VAL A 103 2.43 2.49 8.85
N THR A 104 1.83 2.52 10.05
CA THR A 104 0.98 3.63 10.49
C THR A 104 1.77 4.94 10.59
N ALA A 105 2.91 4.91 11.26
CA ALA A 105 3.80 6.06 11.38
C ALA A 105 4.32 6.54 10.00
N GLY A 106 4.69 5.61 9.12
CA GLY A 106 5.15 5.93 7.77
C GLY A 106 4.07 6.62 6.93
N ILE A 107 2.82 6.18 7.03
CA ILE A 107 1.69 6.85 6.38
C ILE A 107 1.46 8.25 6.95
N ILE A 108 1.45 8.41 8.27
CA ILE A 108 1.31 9.72 8.92
C ILE A 108 2.43 10.67 8.46
N ALA A 109 3.67 10.17 8.43
CA ALA A 109 4.83 10.96 8.04
C ALA A 109 4.73 11.45 6.59
N ASN A 110 4.38 10.56 5.65
CA ASN A 110 4.21 10.92 4.24
C ASN A 110 3.02 11.87 4.03
N ARG A 111 1.88 11.58 4.67
CA ARG A 111 0.68 12.44 4.59
C ARG A 111 0.94 13.87 5.07
N ARG A 112 1.77 14.03 6.11
CA ARG A 112 2.12 15.33 6.69
C ARG A 112 3.37 15.96 6.07
N GLY A 113 4.02 15.30 5.10
CA GLY A 113 5.26 15.78 4.49
C GLY A 113 6.38 15.99 5.50
N LEU A 114 6.50 15.09 6.49
CA LEU A 114 7.45 15.26 7.59
C LEU A 114 8.90 15.14 7.12
N VAL A 115 9.76 15.93 7.75
CA VAL A 115 11.22 15.84 7.63
C VAL A 115 11.78 15.73 9.05
N TRP A 116 12.74 14.83 9.26
CA TRP A 116 13.38 14.65 10.55
C TRP A 116 14.89 14.56 10.42
N GLU A 117 15.59 15.02 11.45
CA GLU A 117 17.04 14.94 11.54
C GLU A 117 17.48 13.49 11.80
N THR A 118 18.49 13.04 11.06
CA THR A 118 19.26 11.83 11.34
C THR A 118 20.74 12.19 11.54
N ARG A 119 21.59 11.19 11.85
CA ARG A 119 23.04 11.41 11.97
C ARG A 119 23.69 11.86 10.66
N GLU A 120 23.04 11.58 9.54
CA GLU A 120 23.48 11.91 8.18
C GLU A 120 22.80 13.19 7.64
N GLY A 121 22.02 13.89 8.47
CA GLY A 121 21.27 15.10 8.12
C GLY A 121 19.77 14.88 7.98
N PRO A 122 19.02 15.89 7.51
CA PRO A 122 17.58 15.82 7.41
C PRO A 122 17.13 14.80 6.34
N ARG A 123 16.11 14.02 6.68
CA ARG A 123 15.45 13.04 5.79
C ARG A 123 13.97 13.34 5.70
N ALA A 124 13.45 13.36 4.48
CA ALA A 124 12.02 13.51 4.22
C ALA A 124 11.32 12.16 4.17
N ALA A 125 10.05 12.15 4.59
CA ALA A 125 9.16 11.01 4.43
C ALA A 125 9.07 10.58 2.96
N ASN A 126 9.11 9.29 2.72
CA ASN A 126 8.96 8.68 1.41
C ASN A 126 8.39 7.26 1.54
N TYR A 127 8.10 6.62 0.40
CA TYR A 127 7.66 5.23 0.31
C TYR A 127 8.70 4.33 -0.36
N TYR A 128 9.99 4.58 -0.13
CA TYR A 128 11.04 3.69 -0.65
C TYR A 128 10.86 2.25 -0.16
N GLY A 129 11.15 1.31 -1.05
CA GLY A 129 10.86 -0.12 -0.85
C GLY A 129 9.45 -0.55 -1.28
N SER A 130 8.52 0.38 -1.51
CA SER A 130 7.24 0.07 -2.17
C SER A 130 7.44 -0.02 -3.68
N VAL A 131 7.09 -1.16 -4.29
CA VAL A 131 7.10 -1.29 -5.76
C VAL A 131 6.11 -0.31 -6.38
N LEU A 132 4.90 -0.17 -5.81
CA LEU A 132 3.90 0.73 -6.39
C LEU A 132 4.30 2.20 -6.30
N MET A 133 4.86 2.63 -5.16
CA MET A 133 5.14 4.05 -4.92
C MET A 133 6.56 4.48 -5.28
N GLY A 134 7.51 3.53 -5.36
CA GLY A 134 8.93 3.79 -5.54
C GLY A 134 9.51 3.22 -6.83
N SER A 135 8.70 2.69 -7.75
CA SER A 135 9.17 2.19 -9.04
C SER A 135 8.47 2.84 -10.22
N THR A 136 9.07 2.67 -11.38
CA THR A 136 8.53 3.10 -12.68
C THR A 136 8.30 1.88 -13.57
N MET A 137 7.48 2.06 -14.60
CA MET A 137 7.36 1.10 -15.70
C MET A 137 7.59 1.77 -17.04
N LYS A 138 8.21 1.04 -17.97
CA LYS A 138 8.39 1.50 -19.34
C LYS A 138 7.04 1.55 -20.04
N LEU A 139 6.62 2.75 -20.42
CA LEU A 139 5.44 2.97 -21.24
C LEU A 139 5.73 2.65 -22.71
N GLY A 140 6.92 3.04 -23.18
CA GLY A 140 7.33 2.84 -24.56
C GLY A 140 8.68 3.50 -24.84
N THR A 141 8.91 3.80 -26.10
CA THR A 141 10.10 4.50 -26.58
C THR A 141 9.65 5.73 -27.35
N ASP A 142 10.29 6.87 -27.09
CA ASP A 142 10.00 8.14 -27.75
C ASP A 142 10.30 8.07 -29.25
N SER A 143 9.39 8.57 -30.08
CA SER A 143 9.49 8.42 -31.53
C SER A 143 10.59 9.27 -32.18
N GLU A 144 11.01 10.36 -31.53
CA GLU A 144 12.01 11.28 -32.09
C GLU A 144 13.41 10.93 -31.61
N THR A 145 13.55 10.65 -30.31
CA THR A 145 14.83 10.47 -29.62
C THR A 145 15.22 9.01 -29.44
N ASN A 146 14.29 8.06 -29.63
CA ASN A 146 14.45 6.63 -29.34
C ASN A 146 14.82 6.32 -27.88
N GLN A 147 14.56 7.24 -26.96
CA GLN A 147 14.79 7.04 -25.53
C GLN A 147 13.59 6.36 -24.87
N ASP A 148 13.84 5.59 -23.82
CA ASP A 148 12.79 4.91 -23.07
C ASP A 148 11.98 5.91 -22.23
N ILE A 149 10.67 5.89 -22.41
CA ILE A 149 9.74 6.67 -21.59
C ILE A 149 9.23 5.76 -20.47
N ASN A 150 9.58 6.13 -19.24
CA ASN A 150 9.13 5.44 -18.03
C ASN A 150 8.16 6.35 -17.27
N ILE A 151 7.08 5.76 -16.76
CA ILE A 151 6.08 6.46 -15.92
C ILE A 151 6.07 5.85 -14.52
N PRO A 152 5.72 6.60 -13.47
CA PRO A 152 5.53 6.04 -12.14
C PRO A 152 4.50 4.91 -12.15
N PHE A 153 4.78 3.80 -11.46
CA PHE A 153 3.91 2.63 -11.49
C PHE A 153 2.50 2.96 -10.98
N HIS A 154 2.39 3.80 -9.94
CA HIS A 154 1.12 4.20 -9.36
C HIS A 154 0.28 5.13 -10.25
N ASP A 155 0.82 5.66 -11.35
CA ASP A 155 0.08 6.53 -12.27
C ASP A 155 -0.51 5.76 -13.47
N VAL A 156 -0.32 4.44 -13.54
CA VAL A 156 -0.76 3.58 -14.65
C VAL A 156 -2.28 3.38 -14.69
N LEU A 157 -2.89 3.26 -13.50
CA LEU A 157 -4.32 3.10 -13.31
C LEU A 157 -4.75 3.88 -12.05
N PRO A 158 -6.05 4.25 -11.94
CA PRO A 158 -6.59 4.84 -10.72
C PRO A 158 -6.49 3.84 -9.56
N ILE A 159 -5.54 4.06 -8.65
CA ILE A 159 -5.31 3.23 -7.47
C ILE A 159 -5.36 4.06 -6.18
N VAL A 160 -5.65 3.41 -5.06
CA VAL A 160 -5.63 4.05 -3.74
C VAL A 160 -4.20 4.45 -3.39
N HIS A 161 -3.98 5.72 -3.05
CA HIS A 161 -2.70 6.18 -2.53
C HIS A 161 -2.56 5.84 -1.03
N PRO A 162 -1.39 5.41 -0.53
CA PRO A 162 -1.24 5.05 0.88
C PRO A 162 -1.57 6.18 1.87
N ASN A 163 -1.38 7.45 1.48
CA ASN A 163 -1.80 8.61 2.28
C ASN A 163 -3.32 8.67 2.51
N ASP A 164 -4.14 8.04 1.66
CA ASP A 164 -5.60 8.05 1.76
C ASP A 164 -6.15 6.87 2.59
N LEU A 165 -5.27 5.98 3.07
CA LEU A 165 -5.66 4.87 3.93
C LEU A 165 -6.04 5.38 5.33
N VAL A 166 -7.22 4.95 5.79
CA VAL A 166 -7.60 5.05 7.20
C VAL A 166 -7.17 3.75 7.88
N VAL A 167 -6.18 3.83 8.77
CA VAL A 167 -5.57 2.65 9.38
C VAL A 167 -6.16 2.41 10.76
N GLY A 168 -6.54 1.16 11.02
CA GLY A 168 -7.03 0.66 12.29
C GLY A 168 -6.64 -0.80 12.48
N GLY A 169 -7.17 -1.44 13.51
CA GLY A 169 -6.98 -2.88 13.67
C GLY A 169 -7.04 -3.38 15.09
N TRP A 170 -6.55 -4.59 15.26
CA TRP A 170 -6.61 -5.36 16.48
C TRP A 170 -5.22 -5.72 16.98
N ASP A 171 -5.09 -5.86 18.29
CA ASP A 171 -3.91 -6.45 18.91
C ASP A 171 -4.31 -7.10 20.23
N ILE A 172 -3.62 -8.17 20.61
CA ILE A 172 -3.79 -8.83 21.91
C ILE A 172 -3.29 -7.97 23.07
N SER A 173 -2.52 -6.91 22.77
CA SER A 173 -2.08 -5.88 23.71
C SER A 173 -2.86 -4.57 23.52
N ARG A 174 -3.28 -3.93 24.62
CA ARG A 174 -3.96 -2.61 24.61
C ARG A 174 -3.01 -1.43 24.50
N MET A 175 -1.71 -1.69 24.32
CA MET A 175 -0.69 -0.65 24.21
C MET A 175 -1.01 0.26 23.01
N ASN A 176 -1.10 1.58 23.25
CA ASN A 176 -1.28 2.55 22.18
C ASN A 176 -0.10 2.51 21.20
N LEU A 177 -0.30 2.98 19.97
CA LEU A 177 0.72 2.86 18.94
C LEU A 177 1.98 3.67 19.20
N ALA A 178 1.93 4.76 19.97
CA ALA A 178 3.14 5.51 20.31
C ALA A 178 4.08 4.68 21.19
N ASP A 179 3.55 4.07 22.25
CA ASP A 179 4.35 3.23 23.15
C ASP A 179 4.75 1.91 22.45
N ALA A 180 3.88 1.37 21.59
CA ALA A 180 4.19 0.19 20.79
C ALA A 180 5.28 0.48 19.73
N MET A 181 5.31 1.68 19.16
CA MET A 181 6.36 2.15 18.27
C MET A 181 7.70 2.31 19.01
N ASP A 182 7.67 2.77 20.26
CA ASP A 182 8.86 2.81 21.12
C ASP A 182 9.38 1.40 21.41
N ARG A 183 8.50 0.46 21.75
CA ARG A 183 8.83 -0.97 21.93
C ARG A 183 9.42 -1.60 20.66
N ALA A 184 8.90 -1.24 19.49
CA ALA A 184 9.32 -1.82 18.22
C ALA A 184 10.77 -1.46 17.84
N ALA A 185 11.28 -0.31 18.32
CA ALA A 185 12.64 0.16 18.07
C ALA A 185 13.07 0.20 16.58
N VAL A 186 12.11 0.52 15.68
CA VAL A 186 12.36 0.59 14.23
C VAL A 186 12.67 2.01 13.76
N LEU A 187 11.90 3.00 14.22
CA LEU A 187 11.95 4.37 13.70
C LEU A 187 12.89 5.28 14.50
N GLU A 188 13.49 6.24 13.81
CA GLU A 188 14.36 7.25 14.40
C GLU A 188 13.65 8.04 15.52
N PRO A 189 14.32 8.31 16.66
CA PRO A 189 13.71 9.02 17.78
C PRO A 189 13.07 10.37 17.42
N THR A 190 13.69 11.12 16.50
CA THR A 190 13.22 12.42 16.02
C THR A 190 11.90 12.30 15.24
N LEU A 191 11.77 11.29 14.37
CA LEU A 191 10.51 10.97 13.70
C LEU A 191 9.44 10.54 14.72
N LYS A 192 9.79 9.63 15.63
CA LYS A 192 8.85 9.15 16.67
C LYS A 192 8.24 10.31 17.45
N ALA A 193 9.05 11.30 17.84
CA ALA A 193 8.58 12.48 18.55
C ALA A 193 7.52 13.28 17.75
N GLN A 194 7.69 13.41 16.42
CA GLN A 194 6.77 14.19 15.57
C GLN A 194 5.40 13.54 15.36
N VAL A 195 5.33 12.20 15.43
CA VAL A 195 4.08 11.44 15.26
C VAL A 195 3.47 10.98 16.60
N ARG A 196 4.18 11.19 17.71
CA ARG A 196 3.82 10.66 19.03
C ARG A 196 2.43 11.06 19.49
N GLU A 197 2.06 12.33 19.32
CA GLU A 197 0.77 12.86 19.79
C GLU A 197 -0.42 12.22 19.06
N GLU A 198 -0.27 11.94 17.77
CA GLU A 198 -1.31 11.30 16.97
C GLU A 198 -1.38 9.80 17.27
N MET A 199 -0.22 9.12 17.31
CA MET A 199 -0.15 7.69 17.56
C MET A 199 -0.53 7.29 18.99
N SER A 200 -0.41 8.18 19.98
CA SER A 200 -0.84 7.90 21.36
C SER A 200 -2.36 7.80 21.50
N LYS A 201 -3.12 8.41 20.57
CA LYS A 201 -4.59 8.36 20.50
C LYS A 201 -5.08 7.08 19.79
N MET A 202 -4.18 6.31 19.19
CA MET A 202 -4.48 5.10 18.43
C MET A 202 -4.28 3.87 19.33
N VAL A 203 -5.37 3.26 19.76
CA VAL A 203 -5.38 2.05 20.60
C VAL A 203 -6.00 0.90 19.82
N PRO A 204 -5.36 -0.28 19.73
CA PRO A 204 -5.92 -1.41 19.02
C PRO A 204 -7.23 -1.92 19.63
N LEU A 205 -8.14 -2.38 18.79
CA LEU A 205 -9.34 -3.11 19.21
C LEU A 205 -8.95 -4.45 19.86
N PRO A 206 -9.77 -4.98 20.80
CA PRO A 206 -9.54 -6.29 21.38
C PRO A 206 -9.51 -7.39 20.32
N SER A 207 -8.45 -8.19 20.33
CA SER A 207 -8.25 -9.29 19.38
C SER A 207 -8.76 -10.62 19.93
N ILE A 208 -8.58 -11.70 19.17
CA ILE A 208 -8.81 -13.07 19.60
C ILE A 208 -7.45 -13.69 19.95
N TYR A 209 -7.39 -14.45 21.05
CA TYR A 209 -6.19 -15.15 21.47
C TYR A 209 -6.52 -16.60 21.84
N TYR A 210 -5.95 -17.53 21.08
CA TYR A 210 -5.96 -18.96 21.38
C TYR A 210 -4.51 -19.39 21.64
N PRO A 211 -4.13 -19.69 22.90
CA PRO A 211 -2.74 -19.95 23.28
C PRO A 211 -2.06 -21.02 22.41
N ASP A 212 -2.79 -22.08 22.03
CA ASP A 212 -2.28 -23.23 21.27
C ASP A 212 -1.70 -22.86 19.88
N PHE A 213 -2.08 -21.70 19.34
CA PHE A 213 -1.67 -21.27 18.01
C PHE A 213 -0.46 -20.33 18.00
N ILE A 214 0.00 -19.85 19.16
CA ILE A 214 1.14 -18.94 19.25
C ILE A 214 2.11 -19.36 20.35
N ALA A 215 3.33 -18.81 20.30
CA ALA A 215 4.34 -19.11 21.30
C ALA A 215 3.89 -18.70 22.71
N ALA A 216 4.14 -19.55 23.71
CA ALA A 216 3.75 -19.32 25.11
C ALA A 216 4.36 -18.03 25.71
N ASN A 217 5.48 -17.54 25.17
CA ASN A 217 6.11 -16.29 25.62
C ASN A 217 5.30 -15.01 25.27
N GLN A 218 4.14 -15.14 24.64
CA GLN A 218 3.25 -14.01 24.38
C GLN A 218 2.28 -13.73 25.52
N GLU A 219 2.13 -14.62 26.51
CA GLU A 219 1.14 -14.51 27.60
C GLU A 219 1.22 -13.15 28.32
N ASP A 220 2.42 -12.67 28.64
CA ASP A 220 2.62 -11.38 29.33
C ASP A 220 2.16 -10.16 28.51
N ARG A 221 1.96 -10.32 27.20
CA ARG A 221 1.47 -9.26 26.30
C ARG A 221 -0.05 -9.25 26.16
N VAL A 222 -0.72 -10.30 26.62
CA VAL A 222 -2.15 -10.51 26.42
C VAL A 222 -2.93 -9.74 27.49
N ASP A 223 -3.48 -8.60 27.10
CA ASP A 223 -4.33 -7.79 27.98
C ASP A 223 -5.52 -7.13 27.24
N ASN A 224 -5.72 -7.46 25.96
CA ASN A 224 -6.73 -6.89 25.09
C ASN A 224 -7.39 -7.96 24.20
N VAL A 225 -8.13 -8.87 24.82
CA VAL A 225 -8.70 -10.03 24.12
C VAL A 225 -10.19 -10.21 24.38
N ALA A 226 -10.86 -10.82 23.39
CA ALA A 226 -12.19 -11.35 23.54
C ALA A 226 -12.24 -12.46 24.62
N ALA A 227 -13.41 -12.65 25.22
CA ALA A 227 -13.59 -13.69 26.23
C ALA A 227 -13.67 -15.07 25.58
N GLY A 228 -12.84 -16.01 26.06
CA GLY A 228 -12.78 -17.39 25.59
C GLY A 228 -11.46 -17.70 24.88
N ASP A 229 -10.97 -18.92 25.09
CA ASP A 229 -9.70 -19.44 24.59
C ASP A 229 -9.87 -20.50 23.48
N VAL A 230 -11.13 -20.77 23.09
CA VAL A 230 -11.49 -21.73 22.03
C VAL A 230 -12.21 -21.02 20.88
N ALA A 231 -11.96 -21.49 19.66
CA ALA A 231 -12.63 -21.02 18.46
C ALA A 231 -14.16 -21.14 18.54
N SER A 232 -14.85 -20.02 18.35
CA SER A 232 -16.31 -19.94 18.45
C SER A 232 -16.90 -19.00 17.39
N MET A 233 -18.21 -19.16 17.13
CA MET A 233 -18.94 -18.24 16.26
C MET A 233 -19.10 -16.85 16.88
N ASP A 234 -19.07 -16.74 18.21
CA ASP A 234 -19.14 -15.45 18.91
C ASP A 234 -17.90 -14.60 18.57
N HIS A 235 -16.72 -15.21 18.50
CA HIS A 235 -15.51 -14.55 18.05
C HIS A 235 -15.60 -14.07 16.59
N VAL A 236 -16.19 -14.87 15.70
CA VAL A 236 -16.42 -14.48 14.30
C VAL A 236 -17.37 -13.28 14.22
N GLU A 237 -18.49 -13.31 14.93
CA GLU A 237 -19.46 -12.22 14.93
C GLU A 237 -18.92 -10.94 15.58
N MET A 238 -18.06 -11.05 16.58
CA MET A 238 -17.32 -9.91 17.13
C MET A 238 -16.49 -9.21 16.05
N ILE A 239 -15.66 -9.96 15.31
CA ILE A 239 -14.82 -9.39 14.24
C ILE A 239 -15.69 -8.79 13.13
N ARG A 240 -16.76 -9.47 12.72
CA ARG A 240 -17.70 -8.93 11.70
C ARG A 240 -18.35 -7.63 12.17
N LYS A 241 -18.71 -7.51 13.45
CA LYS A 241 -19.25 -6.28 14.02
C LYS A 241 -18.21 -5.17 14.02
N GLN A 242 -16.98 -5.46 14.42
CA GLN A 242 -15.87 -4.49 14.40
C GLN A 242 -15.53 -4.03 12.98
N ILE A 243 -15.56 -4.90 11.96
CA ILE A 243 -15.35 -4.47 10.56
C ILE A 243 -16.46 -3.54 10.07
N ARG A 244 -17.71 -3.73 10.53
CA ARG A 244 -18.84 -2.89 10.10
C ARG A 244 -18.89 -1.52 10.77
N TYR A 245 -18.39 -1.41 12.01
CA TYR A 245 -18.66 -0.25 12.87
C TYR A 245 -17.44 0.30 13.64
N GLY A 246 -16.29 -0.36 13.54
CA GLY A 246 -15.04 0.03 14.21
C GLY A 246 -14.16 0.95 13.38
#